data_AF-A7IDE1-F1
#
_entry.id   AF-A7IDE1-F1
#
_cell.length_a   1.000
_cell.length_b   1.000
_cell.length_c   1.000
_cell.angle_alpha   90.00
_cell.angle_beta   90.00
_cell.angle_gamma   90.00
#
_symmetry.space_group_name_H-M   'P 1'
#
loop_
_entity.id
_entity.type
_entity.pdbx_description
1 polymer ?
#
loop_
_entity_poly.entity_id
_entity_poly.type
_entity_poly.pdbx_seq_one_letter_code
_entity_poly.pdbx_strand_id
1 'polypeptide(L)'
;MDLKSQIQKRMAAQAPFGVWTPTDFLDIGSRDAIDQALSRMTSAGEIRRITRGLYDLPRPNSLTGKPTNPDPRRVIDALVRRDQARMLVDGLTAANDLGLTDAVPAKISVHTDARLRPIKLGAQTITFKLTAPSRLHWAGRPAMRVVQALQWLRSTIDGDHDRIRRRLAAILADPDHGAAIAADLRDGFTSLPDWMQTFLRPLLDEPEASSSRDKPTKRQPGSRR
;
A
#
# COMPACT_ATOMS: atom_id res chain seq x y z
N MET A 1 22.76 -3.37 -24.21
CA MET A 1 22.87 -3.64 -22.76
C MET A 1 22.35 -5.04 -22.49
N ASP A 2 23.01 -5.81 -21.62
CA ASP A 2 22.54 -7.13 -21.19
C ASP A 2 21.18 -7.03 -20.46
N LEU A 3 20.26 -7.95 -20.75
CA LEU A 3 18.90 -7.98 -20.20
C LEU A 3 18.91 -8.13 -18.68
N LYS A 4 19.78 -9.00 -18.18
CA LYS A 4 19.98 -9.22 -16.73
C LYS A 4 20.33 -7.92 -16.03
N SER A 5 21.32 -7.19 -16.55
CA SER A 5 21.77 -5.92 -15.97
C SER A 5 20.66 -4.87 -15.91
N GLN A 6 19.76 -4.84 -16.90
CA GLN A 6 18.61 -3.93 -16.90
C GLN A 6 17.58 -4.32 -15.83
N ILE A 7 17.24 -5.62 -15.72
CA ILE A 7 16.35 -6.14 -14.67
C ILE A 7 16.93 -5.80 -13.30
N GLN A 8 18.21 -6.12 -13.07
CA GLN A 8 18.87 -5.89 -11.80
C GLN A 8 18.91 -4.40 -11.43
N LYS A 9 19.22 -3.52 -12.38
CA LYS A 9 19.21 -2.07 -12.16
C LYS A 9 17.82 -1.57 -11.74
N ARG A 10 16.76 -2.04 -12.40
CA ARG A 10 15.38 -1.68 -12.06
C ARG A 10 14.98 -2.21 -10.69
N MET A 11 15.34 -3.45 -10.37
CA MET A 11 15.07 -4.01 -9.04
C MET A 11 15.83 -3.26 -7.94
N ALA A 12 17.10 -2.93 -8.18
CA ALA A 12 17.93 -2.21 -7.22
C ALA A 12 17.39 -0.80 -6.89
N ALA A 13 16.71 -0.13 -7.82
CA ALA A 13 16.14 1.20 -7.60
C ALA A 13 15.02 1.23 -6.54
N GLN A 14 14.35 0.11 -6.27
CA GLN A 14 13.29 0.02 -5.25
C GLN A 14 13.60 -1.03 -4.17
N ALA A 15 14.83 -1.55 -4.14
CA ALA A 15 15.29 -2.47 -3.12
C ALA A 15 15.48 -1.74 -1.77
N PRO A 16 15.34 -2.44 -0.62
CA PRO A 16 15.08 -3.87 -0.47
C PRO A 16 13.60 -4.26 -0.46
N PHE A 17 12.67 -3.30 -0.54
CA PHE A 17 11.24 -3.56 -0.27
C PHE A 17 10.40 -3.81 -1.52
N GLY A 18 10.94 -3.57 -2.71
CA GLY A 18 10.26 -3.84 -3.96
C GLY A 18 9.93 -5.32 -4.17
N VAL A 19 8.82 -5.57 -4.87
CA VAL A 19 8.37 -6.88 -5.29
C VAL A 19 7.95 -6.80 -6.75
N TRP A 20 8.46 -7.72 -7.55
CA TRP A 20 8.32 -7.68 -9.00
C TRP A 20 7.67 -8.94 -9.55
N THR A 21 6.95 -8.73 -10.65
CA THR A 21 6.39 -9.77 -11.50
C THR A 21 7.08 -9.72 -12.87
N PRO A 22 7.01 -10.77 -13.69
CA PRO A 22 7.56 -10.72 -15.05
C PRO A 22 6.97 -9.58 -15.90
N THR A 23 5.73 -9.16 -15.62
CA THR A 23 5.07 -8.06 -16.34
C THR A 23 5.76 -6.71 -16.15
N ASP A 24 6.53 -6.54 -15.07
CA ASP A 24 7.26 -5.31 -14.76
C ASP A 24 8.48 -5.04 -15.66
N PHE A 25 8.79 -6.00 -16.56
CA PHE A 25 9.98 -5.96 -17.42
C PHE A 25 9.65 -6.21 -18.90
N LEU A 26 8.37 -6.22 -19.28
CA LEU A 26 7.98 -6.49 -20.68
C LEU A 26 8.36 -5.36 -21.66
N ASP A 27 8.65 -4.17 -21.14
CA ASP A 27 9.17 -3.04 -21.90
C ASP A 27 10.65 -3.19 -22.30
N ILE A 28 11.39 -4.12 -21.69
CA ILE A 28 12.82 -4.34 -21.94
C ILE A 28 13.14 -5.72 -22.54
N GLY A 29 12.16 -6.59 -22.73
CA GLY A 29 12.37 -7.91 -23.32
C GLY A 29 11.09 -8.71 -23.52
N SER A 30 11.16 -9.76 -24.35
CA SER A 30 10.05 -10.70 -24.51
C SER A 30 9.79 -11.51 -23.24
N ARG A 31 8.56 -11.99 -23.08
CA ARG A 31 8.16 -12.74 -21.88
C ARG A 31 9.07 -13.93 -21.59
N ASP A 32 9.42 -14.71 -22.62
CA ASP A 32 10.27 -15.89 -22.47
C ASP A 32 11.70 -15.52 -22.04
N ALA A 33 12.25 -14.44 -22.61
CA ALA A 33 13.58 -13.96 -22.25
C ALA A 33 13.61 -13.46 -20.79
N ILE A 34 12.57 -12.74 -20.36
CA ILE A 34 12.41 -12.29 -18.97
C ILE A 34 12.29 -13.48 -18.01
N ASP A 35 11.44 -14.45 -18.31
CA ASP A 35 11.24 -15.61 -17.44
C ASP A 35 12.52 -16.45 -17.32
N GLN A 36 13.27 -16.63 -18.43
CA GLN A 36 14.58 -17.28 -18.39
C GLN A 36 15.60 -16.49 -17.57
N ALA A 37 15.68 -15.17 -17.75
CA ALA A 37 16.60 -14.32 -16.99
C ALA A 37 16.31 -14.37 -15.49
N LEU A 38 15.06 -14.17 -15.09
CA LEU A 38 14.61 -14.26 -13.69
C LEU A 38 14.88 -15.65 -13.10
N SER A 39 14.66 -16.72 -13.87
CA SER A 39 14.97 -18.09 -13.43
C SER A 39 16.48 -18.25 -13.17
N ARG A 40 17.34 -17.81 -14.09
CA ARG A 40 18.80 -17.88 -13.93
C ARG A 40 19.29 -17.05 -12.74
N MET A 41 18.78 -15.83 -12.58
CA MET A 41 19.11 -14.95 -11.44
C MET A 41 18.68 -15.57 -10.11
N THR A 42 17.51 -16.23 -10.08
CA THR A 42 17.04 -16.97 -8.89
C THR A 42 17.97 -18.14 -8.57
N SER A 43 18.34 -18.95 -9.58
CA SER A 43 19.25 -20.08 -9.41
C SER A 43 20.66 -19.64 -8.98
N ALA A 44 21.09 -18.46 -9.39
CA ALA A 44 22.36 -17.84 -8.98
C ALA A 44 22.30 -17.19 -7.57
N GLY A 45 21.13 -17.16 -6.92
CA GLY A 45 20.95 -16.54 -5.61
C GLY A 45 20.96 -15.01 -5.61
N GLU A 46 20.87 -14.37 -6.78
CA GLU A 46 20.93 -12.91 -6.92
C GLU A 46 19.60 -12.25 -6.57
N ILE A 47 18.49 -12.95 -6.79
CA ILE A 47 17.14 -12.55 -6.40
C ILE A 47 16.48 -13.72 -5.69
N ARG A 48 15.48 -13.43 -4.86
CA ARG A 48 14.67 -14.46 -4.21
C ARG A 48 13.32 -14.56 -4.91
N ARG A 49 12.88 -15.80 -5.13
CA ARG A 49 11.54 -16.11 -5.60
C ARG A 49 10.63 -16.36 -4.39
N ILE A 50 9.69 -15.45 -4.15
CA ILE A 50 8.70 -15.57 -3.06
C ILE A 50 7.72 -16.71 -3.39
N THR A 51 7.20 -16.69 -4.61
CA THR A 51 6.36 -17.73 -5.19
C THR A 51 6.49 -17.68 -6.72
N ARG A 52 5.84 -18.59 -7.44
CA ARG A 52 5.89 -18.59 -8.91
C ARG A 52 5.42 -17.23 -9.45
N GLY A 53 6.27 -16.59 -10.25
CA GLY A 53 5.97 -15.28 -10.87
C GLY A 53 6.03 -14.09 -9.91
N LEU A 54 6.62 -14.24 -8.72
CA LEU A 54 6.81 -13.16 -7.75
C LEU A 54 8.22 -13.19 -7.16
N TYR A 55 8.93 -12.08 -7.27
CA TYR A 55 10.36 -11.99 -6.97
C TYR A 55 10.67 -10.76 -6.12
N ASP A 56 11.67 -10.86 -5.25
CA ASP A 56 12.23 -9.74 -4.50
C ASP A 56 13.77 -9.73 -4.55
N LEU A 57 14.35 -8.57 -4.21
CA LEU A 57 15.79 -8.37 -4.14
C LEU A 57 16.17 -8.11 -2.68
N PRO A 58 16.37 -9.17 -1.88
CA PRO A 58 16.68 -9.01 -0.46
C PRO A 58 18.06 -8.38 -0.27
N ARG A 59 18.21 -7.59 0.80
CA ARG A 59 19.49 -7.06 1.25
C ARG A 59 19.85 -7.62 2.62
N PRO A 60 21.14 -7.71 2.99
CA PRO A 60 21.52 -8.05 4.34
C PRO A 60 20.99 -6.97 5.31
N ASN A 61 20.29 -7.39 6.35
CA ASN A 61 19.90 -6.49 7.44
C ASN A 61 21.12 -6.20 8.31
N SER A 62 21.44 -4.91 8.50
CA SER A 62 22.61 -4.46 9.27
C SER A 62 22.63 -4.96 10.73
N LEU A 63 21.47 -5.19 11.34
CA LEU A 63 21.34 -5.63 12.74
C LEU A 63 21.48 -7.15 12.92
N THR A 64 21.00 -7.93 11.95
CA THR A 64 20.88 -9.40 12.12
C THR A 64 21.73 -10.19 11.14
N GLY A 65 22.30 -9.55 10.12
CA GLY A 65 23.00 -10.19 9.00
C GLY A 65 22.08 -11.02 8.09
N LYS A 66 20.81 -11.22 8.46
CA LYS A 66 19.86 -12.04 7.69
C LYS A 66 19.29 -11.25 6.51
N PRO A 67 18.89 -11.93 5.42
CA PRO A 67 18.18 -11.28 4.31
C PRO A 67 16.90 -10.59 4.80
N THR A 68 16.66 -9.37 4.32
CA THR A 68 15.41 -8.65 4.57
C THR A 68 14.20 -9.44 4.05
N ASN A 69 13.06 -9.30 4.73
CA ASN A 69 11.78 -9.78 4.21
C ASN A 69 11.13 -8.67 3.37
N PRO A 70 10.38 -9.04 2.31
CA PRO A 70 9.66 -8.04 1.53
C PRO A 70 8.52 -7.46 2.36
N ASP A 71 8.16 -6.22 2.05
CA ASP A 71 6.99 -5.58 2.64
C ASP A 71 5.71 -6.32 2.18
N PRO A 72 4.86 -6.81 3.10
CA PRO A 72 3.58 -7.44 2.75
C PRO A 72 2.71 -6.58 1.83
N ARG A 73 2.75 -5.25 1.95
CA ARG A 73 2.00 -4.33 1.09
C ARG A 73 2.44 -4.46 -0.35
N ARG A 74 3.75 -4.46 -0.60
CA ARG A 74 4.35 -4.60 -1.93
C ARG A 74 4.08 -5.98 -2.53
N VAL A 75 4.05 -7.02 -1.69
CA VAL A 75 3.63 -8.37 -2.11
C VAL A 75 2.19 -8.36 -2.59
N ILE A 76 1.27 -7.76 -1.83
CA ILE A 76 -0.15 -7.66 -2.21
C ILE A 76 -0.32 -6.84 -3.48
N ASP A 77 0.33 -5.67 -3.59
CA ASP A 77 0.26 -4.81 -4.77
C ASP A 77 0.76 -5.54 -6.03
N ALA A 78 1.86 -6.29 -5.92
CA ALA A 78 2.38 -7.09 -7.01
C ALA A 78 1.45 -8.25 -7.41
N LEU A 79 0.76 -8.87 -6.44
CA LEU A 79 -0.24 -9.89 -6.73
C LEU A 79 -1.48 -9.33 -7.43
N VAL A 80 -1.97 -8.15 -7.03
CA VAL A 80 -3.06 -7.44 -7.71
C VAL A 80 -2.70 -7.21 -9.18
N ARG A 81 -1.48 -6.72 -9.45
CA ARG A 81 -0.99 -6.50 -10.82
C ARG A 81 -0.85 -7.81 -11.61
N ARG A 82 -0.38 -8.88 -10.98
CA ARG A 82 -0.15 -10.18 -11.64
C ARG A 82 -1.44 -10.92 -11.98
N ASP A 83 -2.32 -11.04 -10.99
CA ASP A 83 -3.49 -11.91 -11.06
C ASP A 83 -4.75 -11.16 -11.52
N GLN A 84 -4.67 -9.83 -11.65
CA GLN A 84 -5.81 -8.95 -11.98
C GLN A 84 -7.01 -9.22 -11.05
N ALA A 85 -6.71 -9.63 -9.82
CA ALA A 85 -7.69 -10.05 -8.83
C ALA A 85 -8.01 -8.90 -7.88
N ARG A 86 -9.25 -8.87 -7.39
CA ARG A 86 -9.66 -7.92 -6.36
C ARG A 86 -9.06 -8.37 -5.05
N MET A 87 -8.34 -7.49 -4.36
CA MET A 87 -7.76 -7.77 -3.04
C MET A 87 -8.15 -6.69 -2.04
N LEU A 88 -8.64 -7.14 -0.89
CA LEU A 88 -9.08 -6.31 0.22
C LEU A 88 -8.38 -6.80 1.49
N VAL A 89 -7.53 -5.96 2.09
CA VAL A 89 -6.82 -6.32 3.33
C VAL A 89 -7.75 -6.28 4.53
N ASP A 90 -7.45 -7.05 5.57
CA ASP A 90 -8.17 -6.97 6.84
C ASP A 90 -7.98 -5.62 7.54
N GLY A 91 -8.89 -5.32 8.47
CA GLY A 91 -8.92 -4.01 9.12
C GLY A 91 -7.78 -3.76 10.11
N LEU A 92 -7.20 -4.80 10.74
CA LEU A 92 -6.03 -4.64 11.60
C LEU A 92 -4.80 -4.25 10.75
N THR A 93 -4.57 -4.94 9.63
CA THR A 93 -3.50 -4.59 8.69
C THR A 93 -3.72 -3.19 8.14
N ALA A 94 -4.96 -2.85 7.74
CA ALA A 94 -5.29 -1.52 7.25
C ALA A 94 -5.09 -0.42 8.30
N ALA A 95 -5.45 -0.67 9.56
CA ALA A 95 -5.25 0.28 10.64
C ALA A 95 -3.76 0.50 10.95
N ASN A 96 -2.96 -0.57 10.97
CA ASN A 96 -1.51 -0.47 11.13
C ASN A 96 -0.87 0.26 9.94
N ASP A 97 -1.32 -0.06 8.73
CA ASP A 97 -0.90 0.57 7.48
C ASP A 97 -1.10 2.09 7.45
N LEU A 98 -2.11 2.58 8.19
CA LEU A 98 -2.45 3.99 8.31
C LEU A 98 -1.87 4.65 9.58
N GLY A 99 -1.20 3.90 10.45
CA GLY A 99 -0.71 4.38 11.74
C GLY A 99 -1.82 4.70 12.74
N LEU A 100 -2.96 4.02 12.62
CA LEU A 100 -4.07 4.09 13.59
C LEU A 100 -3.87 3.11 14.75
N THR A 101 -2.93 2.16 14.61
CA THR A 101 -2.49 1.23 15.65
C THR A 101 -1.03 0.82 15.43
N ASP A 102 -0.31 0.56 16.52
CA ASP A 102 1.05 0.02 16.53
C ASP A 102 1.09 -1.52 16.50
N ALA A 103 -0.08 -2.17 16.52
CA ALA A 103 -0.18 -3.62 16.50
C ALA A 103 0.22 -4.18 15.13
N VAL A 104 1.41 -4.79 15.06
CA VAL A 104 1.91 -5.46 13.85
C VAL A 104 1.28 -6.85 13.73
N PRO A 105 0.48 -7.15 12.69
CA PRO A 105 -0.18 -8.44 12.56
C PRO A 105 0.82 -9.54 12.16
N ALA A 106 0.85 -10.64 12.91
CA ALA A 106 1.58 -11.85 12.51
C ALA A 106 0.89 -12.59 11.35
N LYS A 107 -0.43 -12.46 11.23
CA LYS A 107 -1.23 -13.05 10.16
C LYS A 107 -2.05 -11.96 9.48
N ILE A 108 -1.81 -11.80 8.18
CA ILE A 108 -2.51 -10.84 7.32
C ILE A 108 -3.57 -11.62 6.54
N SER A 109 -4.84 -11.25 6.69
CA SER A 109 -5.95 -11.85 5.95
C SER A 109 -6.33 -10.94 4.78
N VAL A 110 -6.26 -11.47 3.55
CA VAL A 110 -6.66 -10.78 2.32
C VAL A 110 -7.91 -11.44 1.76
N HIS A 111 -8.99 -10.69 1.65
CA HIS A 111 -10.19 -11.11 0.94
C HIS A 111 -9.99 -10.90 -0.56
N THR A 112 -10.27 -11.93 -1.35
CA THR A 112 -10.08 -11.89 -2.80
C THR A 112 -11.06 -12.80 -3.53
N ASP A 113 -11.29 -12.52 -4.81
CA ASP A 113 -12.06 -13.37 -5.73
C ASP A 113 -11.21 -14.44 -6.42
N ALA A 114 -9.89 -14.45 -6.20
CA ALA A 114 -8.97 -15.46 -6.71
C ALA A 114 -8.58 -16.52 -5.68
N ARG A 115 -8.32 -17.75 -6.13
CA ARG A 115 -7.79 -18.82 -5.27
C ARG A 115 -6.27 -18.75 -5.21
N LEU A 116 -5.74 -18.31 -4.07
CA LEU A 116 -4.30 -18.16 -3.83
C LEU A 116 -3.85 -18.99 -2.63
N ARG A 117 -2.62 -19.52 -2.70
CA ARG A 117 -1.99 -20.21 -1.58
C ARG A 117 -1.42 -19.19 -0.59
N PRO A 118 -1.43 -19.49 0.73
CA PRO A 118 -0.77 -18.63 1.71
C PRO A 118 0.71 -18.38 1.37
N ILE A 119 1.19 -17.17 1.66
CA ILE A 119 2.58 -16.77 1.44
C ILE A 119 3.20 -16.44 2.80
N LYS A 120 4.33 -17.07 3.11
CA LYS A 120 5.11 -16.80 4.33
C LYS A 120 6.20 -15.78 4.03
N LEU A 121 6.26 -14.73 4.85
CA LEU A 121 7.21 -13.63 4.78
C LEU A 121 7.91 -13.50 6.14
N GLY A 122 8.89 -14.36 6.40
CA GLY A 122 9.53 -14.45 7.72
C GLY A 122 8.52 -14.82 8.81
N ALA A 123 8.33 -13.94 9.80
CA ALA A 123 7.38 -14.13 10.90
C ALA A 123 5.93 -13.82 10.52
N GLN A 124 5.69 -13.15 9.39
CA GLN A 124 4.35 -12.81 8.92
C GLN A 124 3.85 -13.83 7.89
N THR A 125 2.55 -14.08 7.87
CA THR A 125 1.91 -14.92 6.85
C THR A 125 0.73 -14.19 6.23
N ILE A 126 0.72 -14.07 4.91
CA ILE A 126 -0.43 -13.61 4.14
C ILE A 126 -1.30 -14.82 3.83
N THR A 127 -2.58 -14.73 4.19
CA THR A 127 -3.60 -15.75 3.92
C THR A 127 -4.71 -15.16 3.08
N PHE A 128 -5.24 -15.95 2.15
CA PHE A 128 -6.25 -15.50 1.20
C PHE A 128 -7.60 -16.15 1.50
N LYS A 129 -8.65 -15.34 1.57
CA LYS A 129 -10.04 -15.77 1.79
C LYS A 129 -10.86 -15.51 0.54
N LEU A 130 -11.34 -16.58 -0.08
CA LEU A 130 -12.23 -16.47 -1.23
C LEU A 130 -13.53 -15.75 -0.82
N THR A 131 -13.84 -14.66 -1.50
CA THR A 131 -14.92 -13.75 -1.15
C THR A 131 -15.71 -13.38 -2.39
N ALA A 132 -17.04 -13.34 -2.28
CA ALA A 132 -17.91 -12.94 -3.38
C ALA A 132 -17.58 -11.51 -3.84
N PRO A 133 -17.58 -11.22 -5.16
CA PRO A 133 -17.25 -9.90 -5.70
C PRO A 133 -18.08 -8.74 -5.11
N SER A 134 -19.33 -9.01 -4.70
CA SER A 134 -20.22 -8.04 -4.05
C SER A 134 -19.68 -7.51 -2.72
N ARG A 135 -18.84 -8.28 -2.02
CA ARG A 135 -18.20 -7.87 -0.76
C ARG A 135 -16.81 -7.24 -0.96
N LEU A 136 -16.37 -7.12 -2.22
CA LEU A 136 -15.06 -6.56 -2.60
C LEU A 136 -15.20 -5.19 -3.25
N HIS A 137 -16.27 -4.45 -2.95
CA HIS A 137 -16.54 -3.13 -3.53
C HIS A 137 -15.37 -2.16 -3.35
N TRP A 138 -14.75 -2.16 -2.18
CA TRP A 138 -13.60 -1.30 -1.87
C TRP A 138 -12.26 -1.83 -2.36
N ALA A 139 -12.19 -3.06 -2.91
CA ALA A 139 -10.93 -3.64 -3.35
C ALA A 139 -10.31 -2.82 -4.50
N GLY A 140 -9.02 -2.49 -4.38
CA GLY A 140 -8.29 -1.69 -5.36
C GLY A 140 -8.62 -0.19 -5.36
N ARG A 141 -9.59 0.25 -4.56
CA ARG A 141 -9.95 1.68 -4.45
C ARG A 141 -8.97 2.44 -3.54
N PRO A 142 -8.67 3.73 -3.79
CA PRO A 142 -7.79 4.53 -2.93
C PRO A 142 -8.17 4.52 -1.44
N ALA A 143 -9.46 4.62 -1.13
CA ALA A 143 -9.94 4.68 0.24
C ALA A 143 -10.10 3.33 0.95
N MET A 144 -9.78 2.23 0.26
CA MET A 144 -9.93 0.86 0.77
C MET A 144 -9.42 0.68 2.19
N ARG A 145 -8.19 1.14 2.47
CA ARG A 145 -7.57 0.98 3.78
C ARG A 145 -8.27 1.81 4.85
N VAL A 146 -8.77 3.00 4.52
CA VAL A 146 -9.51 3.84 5.47
C VAL A 146 -10.78 3.12 5.92
N VAL A 147 -11.56 2.62 4.97
CA VAL A 147 -12.81 1.90 5.24
C VAL A 147 -12.55 0.64 6.08
N GLN A 148 -11.56 -0.17 5.70
CA GLN A 148 -11.21 -1.39 6.42
C GLN A 148 -10.70 -1.11 7.83
N ALA A 149 -9.87 -0.08 8.01
CA ALA A 149 -9.36 0.32 9.31
C ALA A 149 -10.49 0.80 10.24
N LEU A 150 -11.36 1.67 9.74
CA LEU A 150 -12.52 2.15 10.49
C LEU A 150 -13.45 1.01 10.88
N GLN A 151 -13.75 0.08 9.97
CA GLN A 151 -14.58 -1.09 10.27
C GLN A 151 -14.03 -1.92 11.44
N TRP A 152 -12.71 -2.04 11.56
CA TRP A 152 -12.05 -2.73 12.68
C TRP A 152 -12.04 -1.88 13.97
N LEU A 153 -11.83 -0.57 13.85
CA LEU A 153 -11.80 0.36 14.98
C LEU A 153 -13.17 0.64 15.60
N ARG A 154 -14.27 0.16 15.01
CA ARG A 154 -15.65 0.46 15.44
C ARG A 154 -15.86 0.34 16.96
N SER A 155 -15.29 -0.67 17.61
CA SER A 155 -15.45 -0.89 19.06
C SER A 155 -14.57 -0.01 19.94
N THR A 156 -13.55 0.63 19.38
CA THR A 156 -12.53 1.40 20.12
C THR A 156 -12.60 2.90 19.79
N ILE A 157 -13.38 3.28 18.77
CA ILE A 157 -13.46 4.63 18.26
C ILE A 157 -13.92 5.64 19.32
N ASP A 158 -14.79 5.23 20.25
CA ASP A 158 -15.32 6.13 21.29
C ASP A 158 -14.25 6.57 22.29
N GLY A 159 -13.29 5.69 22.61
CA GLY A 159 -12.20 6.00 23.55
C GLY A 159 -11.04 6.78 22.93
N ASP A 160 -10.84 6.64 21.61
CA ASP A 160 -9.70 7.19 20.88
C ASP A 160 -10.13 8.18 19.76
N HIS A 161 -11.34 8.71 19.85
CA HIS A 161 -12.02 9.46 18.78
C HIS A 161 -11.14 10.57 18.20
N ASP A 162 -10.60 11.45 19.05
CA ASP A 162 -9.81 12.60 18.60
C ASP A 162 -8.46 12.20 18.01
N ARG A 163 -7.84 11.13 18.52
CA ARG A 163 -6.59 10.60 17.96
C ARG A 163 -6.83 10.07 16.54
N ILE A 164 -7.87 9.27 16.38
CA ILE A 164 -8.25 8.67 15.09
C ILE A 164 -8.64 9.78 14.09
N ARG A 165 -9.47 10.75 14.52
CA ARG A 165 -9.88 11.90 13.68
C ARG A 165 -8.67 12.70 13.20
N ARG A 166 -7.75 13.10 14.10
CA ARG A 166 -6.54 13.85 13.72
C ARG A 166 -5.67 13.07 12.74
N ARG A 167 -5.49 11.77 12.96
CA ARG A 167 -4.68 10.94 12.07
C ARG A 167 -5.31 10.82 10.69
N LEU A 168 -6.63 10.63 10.60
CA LEU A 168 -7.35 10.60 9.34
C LEU A 168 -7.32 11.95 8.62
N ALA A 169 -7.48 13.06 9.33
CA ALA A 169 -7.32 14.40 8.74
C ALA A 169 -5.93 14.56 8.10
N ALA A 170 -4.86 14.13 8.79
CA ALA A 170 -3.51 14.15 8.23
C ALA A 170 -3.35 13.25 6.98
N ILE A 171 -4.01 12.09 6.94
CA ILE A 171 -4.02 11.20 5.77
C ILE A 171 -4.75 11.86 4.59
N LEU A 172 -5.87 12.51 4.84
CA LEU A 172 -6.66 13.19 3.80
C LEU A 172 -6.00 14.48 3.30
N ALA A 173 -5.14 15.09 4.11
CA ALA A 173 -4.33 16.25 3.75
C ALA A 173 -2.99 15.88 3.05
N ASP A 174 -2.70 14.59 2.88
CA ASP A 174 -1.49 14.13 2.20
C ASP A 174 -1.47 14.61 0.73
N PRO A 175 -0.40 15.28 0.26
CA PRO A 175 -0.37 15.90 -1.06
C PRO A 175 -0.37 14.87 -2.21
N ASP A 176 0.13 13.66 -1.97
CA ASP A 176 0.28 12.64 -3.01
C ASP A 176 -0.97 11.75 -3.13
N HIS A 177 -1.65 11.50 -2.00
CA HIS A 177 -2.71 10.49 -1.94
C HIS A 177 -4.02 10.99 -1.32
N GLY A 178 -3.98 12.06 -0.52
CA GLY A 178 -5.11 12.53 0.29
C GLY A 178 -6.32 12.90 -0.56
N ALA A 179 -6.13 13.65 -1.65
CA ALA A 179 -7.19 14.05 -2.56
C ALA A 179 -7.90 12.85 -3.21
N ALA A 180 -7.13 11.85 -3.66
CA ALA A 180 -7.67 10.64 -4.28
C ALA A 180 -8.48 9.81 -3.26
N ILE A 181 -7.99 9.69 -2.02
CA ILE A 181 -8.71 9.02 -0.93
C ILE A 181 -10.02 9.76 -0.61
N ALA A 182 -9.97 11.09 -0.47
CA ALA A 182 -11.14 11.90 -0.13
C ALA A 182 -12.21 11.84 -1.24
N ALA A 183 -11.81 11.95 -2.51
CA ALA A 183 -12.72 11.82 -3.64
C ALA A 183 -13.38 10.43 -3.68
N ASP A 184 -12.59 9.38 -3.46
CA ASP A 184 -13.07 8.00 -3.45
C ASP A 184 -14.01 7.69 -2.27
N LEU A 185 -13.75 8.27 -1.09
CA LEU A 185 -14.66 8.21 0.05
C LEU A 185 -15.99 8.92 -0.24
N ARG A 186 -15.98 10.07 -0.92
CA ARG A 186 -17.20 10.80 -1.30
C ARG A 186 -18.01 10.02 -2.34
N ASP A 187 -17.35 9.44 -3.34
CA ASP A 187 -18.00 8.62 -4.35
C ASP A 187 -18.65 7.35 -3.75
N GLY A 188 -17.94 6.64 -2.88
CA GLY A 188 -18.45 5.43 -2.22
C GLY A 188 -19.26 5.68 -0.95
N PHE A 189 -19.59 6.92 -0.61
CA PHE A 189 -20.10 7.31 0.72
C PHE A 189 -21.40 6.58 1.11
N THR A 190 -22.32 6.39 0.16
CA THR A 190 -23.61 5.71 0.39
C THR A 190 -23.47 4.21 0.63
N SER A 191 -22.33 3.61 0.27
CA SER A 191 -22.04 2.20 0.54
C SER A 191 -21.55 1.96 1.98
N LEU A 192 -21.24 3.02 2.72
CA LEU A 192 -20.71 2.93 4.08
C LEU A 192 -21.84 2.80 5.10
N PRO A 193 -21.62 2.11 6.24
CA PRO A 193 -22.57 2.10 7.34
C PRO A 193 -22.81 3.49 7.93
N ASP A 194 -24.01 3.77 8.44
CA ASP A 194 -24.42 5.09 8.96
C ASP A 194 -23.46 5.70 10.00
N TRP A 195 -22.92 4.86 10.90
CA TRP A 195 -21.97 5.32 11.91
C TRP A 195 -20.68 5.85 11.27
N MET A 196 -20.21 5.21 10.19
CA MET A 196 -18.99 5.59 9.49
C MET A 196 -19.23 6.85 8.66
N GLN A 197 -20.42 6.97 8.05
CA GLN A 197 -20.84 8.19 7.37
C GLN A 197 -20.85 9.38 8.34
N THR A 198 -21.48 9.23 9.51
CA THR A 198 -21.52 10.26 10.55
C THR A 198 -20.11 10.67 11.00
N PHE A 199 -19.21 9.69 11.16
CA PHE A 199 -17.84 9.94 11.57
C PHE A 199 -16.99 10.64 10.50
N LEU A 200 -17.15 10.25 9.22
CA LEU A 200 -16.35 10.78 8.11
C LEU A 200 -16.84 12.13 7.59
N ARG A 201 -18.13 12.44 7.73
CA ARG A 201 -18.74 13.66 7.19
C ARG A 201 -17.98 14.94 7.57
N PRO A 202 -17.64 15.20 8.85
CA PRO A 202 -16.88 16.40 9.22
C PRO A 202 -15.49 16.45 8.57
N LEU A 203 -14.86 15.30 8.30
CA LEU A 203 -13.53 15.22 7.70
C LEU A 203 -13.54 15.45 6.19
N LEU A 204 -14.66 15.16 5.52
CA LEU A 204 -14.81 15.30 4.07
C LEU A 204 -15.44 16.65 3.68
N ASP A 205 -16.16 17.28 4.60
CA ASP A 205 -16.82 18.57 4.39
C ASP A 205 -15.94 19.77 4.78
N GLU A 206 -14.83 19.55 5.51
CA GLU A 206 -13.85 20.61 5.78
C GLU A 206 -13.21 21.05 4.43
N PRO A 207 -13.43 22.31 3.99
CA PRO A 207 -12.79 22.81 2.78
C PRO A 207 -11.28 22.89 3.00
N GLU A 208 -10.50 22.75 1.91
CA GLU A 208 -9.04 22.91 1.83
C GLU A 208 -8.56 24.30 2.32
N ALA A 209 -8.73 24.61 3.60
CA ALA A 209 -8.43 25.90 4.21
C ALA A 209 -7.26 25.78 5.19
N SER A 210 -6.13 25.24 4.72
CA SER A 210 -4.85 25.38 5.44
C SER A 210 -3.60 25.24 4.56
N SER A 211 -3.70 25.42 3.25
CA SER A 211 -2.55 25.46 2.32
C SER A 211 -2.32 26.84 1.70
N SER A 212 -2.54 27.93 2.46
CA SER A 212 -2.09 29.26 2.02
C SER A 212 -2.01 30.27 3.17
N ARG A 213 -0.99 30.16 4.03
CA ARG A 213 -0.45 31.29 4.81
C ARG A 213 1.01 31.00 5.18
N ASP A 214 1.89 31.24 4.21
CA ASP A 214 3.08 32.04 4.44
C ASP A 214 3.72 32.40 3.09
N LYS A 215 3.33 33.55 2.54
CA LYS A 215 4.19 34.26 1.59
C LYS A 215 4.98 35.28 2.41
N PRO A 216 6.32 35.26 2.40
CA PRO A 216 7.09 36.28 3.10
C PRO A 216 6.88 37.62 2.37
N THR A 217 6.42 38.61 3.13
CA THR A 217 6.27 40.00 2.70
C THR A 217 7.60 40.52 2.17
N LYS A 218 7.71 40.69 0.85
CA LYS A 218 8.77 41.47 0.21
C LYS A 218 8.64 42.92 0.71
N ARG A 219 9.55 43.34 1.60
CA ARG A 219 9.82 44.77 1.82
C ARG A 219 10.47 45.33 0.56
N GLN A 220 9.80 46.26 -0.11
CA GLN A 220 10.40 47.12 -1.12
C GLN A 220 11.11 48.32 -0.45
N PRO A 221 12.14 48.88 -1.12
CA PRO A 221 13.07 49.84 -0.52
C PRO A 221 12.50 51.27 -0.57
N GLY A 222 12.50 51.95 0.58
CA GLY A 222 12.24 53.39 0.65
C GLY A 222 13.51 54.17 0.33
N SER A 223 13.45 54.96 -0.74
CA SER A 223 14.47 55.93 -1.15
C SER A 223 14.03 57.35 -0.78
N ARG A 224 15.00 58.17 -0.33
CA ARG A 224 15.01 59.65 -0.15
C ARG A 224 14.28 60.17 1.11
N ARG A 225 14.86 61.05 1.92
CA ARG A 225 15.79 62.16 1.65
C ARG A 225 16.90 62.27 2.70
#